data_AF-A0A7S2IEF9-F1
#
_entry.id   AF-A0A7S2IEF9-F1
#
_cell.length_a   1.000
_cell.length_b   1.000
_cell.length_c   1.000
_cell.angle_alpha   90.00
_cell.angle_beta   90.00
_cell.angle_gamma   90.00
#
_symmetry.space_group_name_H-M   'P 1'
#
loop_
_entity.id
_entity.type
_entity.pdbx_description
1 polymer ?
#
loop_
_entity_poly.entity_id
_entity_poly.type
_entity_poly.pdbx_seq_one_letter_code
_entity_poly.pdbx_strand_id
1 'polypeptide(L)'
;ATTSTAGPTAGTAASAADAAWPMAPSATPGADTESKTLGFPPMLVSVATLVSWLHLISFLRGFDGTSALIRMVEEIARESGPFVLILLLTIVGLGHALTIVSPGDLTLFEGANLVFHHIWTGEGLKDVGPTRFNDSQEVDSQPLWTVNLWYCGTLLGGVLMLNLLIALMSDTFERVQEKADAKRNKELAKILFAVTHLVPERVLNVLDADAGYLHISSEQGVGEYSACRWIGFFGEL
;
A
#
# COMPACT_ATOMS: atom_id res chain seq x y z
N ALA A 1 -62.82 -55.08 45.43
CA ALA A 1 -61.58 -54.69 46.12
C ALA A 1 -61.25 -53.26 45.68
N THR A 2 -61.56 -52.19 46.43
CA THR A 2 -60.82 -51.67 47.61
C THR A 2 -59.32 -51.64 47.33
N THR A 3 -58.55 -50.54 47.33
CA THR A 3 -58.53 -49.28 48.12
C THR A 3 -57.34 -48.49 47.54
N SER A 4 -57.41 -47.20 47.14
CA SER A 4 -57.28 -45.97 47.94
C SER A 4 -56.27 -46.01 49.10
N THR A 5 -55.18 -45.26 48.99
CA THR A 5 -54.42 -44.57 50.07
C THR A 5 -53.56 -43.49 49.39
N ALA A 6 -53.91 -42.19 49.44
CA ALA A 6 -53.66 -41.22 50.53
C ALA A 6 -52.19 -40.71 50.57
N GLY A 7 -52.01 -39.39 50.33
CA GLY A 7 -50.82 -38.61 50.76
C GLY A 7 -50.78 -38.45 52.30
N PRO A 8 -49.99 -37.56 52.94
CA PRO A 8 -49.31 -36.32 52.48
C PRO A 8 -47.79 -36.32 52.86
N THR A 9 -46.97 -35.30 52.63
CA THR A 9 -46.72 -34.18 53.57
C THR A 9 -45.83 -33.10 52.94
N ALA A 10 -46.19 -31.85 53.20
CA ALA A 10 -45.36 -30.67 53.03
C ALA A 10 -44.05 -30.75 53.84
N GLY A 11 -42.97 -30.26 53.23
CA GLY A 11 -41.66 -30.10 53.83
C GLY A 11 -40.90 -29.01 53.09
N THR A 12 -41.20 -27.77 53.47
CA THR A 12 -40.42 -26.55 53.28
C THR A 12 -38.91 -26.77 53.39
N ALA A 13 -38.13 -26.21 52.45
CA ALA A 13 -36.98 -25.35 52.76
C ALA A 13 -36.30 -24.80 51.48
N ALA A 14 -36.19 -23.46 51.46
CA ALA A 14 -35.08 -22.68 50.89
C ALA A 14 -34.87 -22.73 49.36
N SER A 15 -35.30 -21.69 48.63
CA SER A 15 -34.52 -20.45 48.43
C SER A 15 -33.32 -20.66 47.49
N ALA A 16 -33.58 -20.56 46.18
CA ALA A 16 -32.55 -20.34 45.17
C ALA A 16 -33.00 -19.33 44.10
N ALA A 17 -33.89 -18.40 44.46
CA ALA A 17 -34.36 -17.31 43.58
C ALA A 17 -33.97 -15.90 44.08
N ASP A 18 -33.25 -15.80 45.20
CA ASP A 18 -32.80 -14.53 45.79
C ASP A 18 -31.28 -14.37 45.71
N ALA A 19 -30.73 -14.46 44.50
CA ALA A 19 -29.43 -13.88 44.17
C ALA A 19 -29.62 -12.73 43.16
N ALA A 20 -30.66 -11.92 43.39
CA ALA A 20 -30.79 -10.60 42.79
C ALA A 20 -29.81 -9.67 43.51
N TRP A 21 -28.61 -9.52 42.93
CA TRP A 21 -27.70 -8.45 43.31
C TRP A 21 -28.40 -7.10 43.07
N PRO A 22 -28.59 -6.24 44.08
CA PRO A 22 -29.21 -4.95 43.89
C PRO A 22 -28.18 -3.97 43.34
N MET A 23 -28.60 -3.22 42.32
CA MET A 23 -27.92 -2.06 41.71
C MET A 23 -26.83 -2.37 40.67
N ALA A 24 -27.27 -2.71 39.46
CA ALA A 24 -26.72 -2.07 38.26
C ALA A 24 -27.78 -1.08 37.77
N PRO A 25 -27.51 0.23 37.70
CA PRO A 25 -28.48 1.17 37.15
C PRO A 25 -28.79 0.77 35.71
N SER A 26 -30.09 0.67 35.42
CA SER A 26 -30.62 0.48 34.08
C SER A 26 -29.98 1.49 33.14
N ALA A 27 -29.11 1.02 32.25
CA ALA A 27 -28.61 1.81 31.14
C ALA A 27 -29.80 2.09 30.20
N THR A 28 -30.52 3.17 30.49
CA THR A 28 -31.22 3.94 29.47
C THR A 28 -30.23 4.23 28.34
N PRO A 29 -30.57 4.01 27.06
CA PRO A 29 -29.75 4.50 25.97
C PRO A 29 -29.93 6.02 25.85
N GLY A 30 -29.35 6.77 26.80
CA GLY A 30 -28.92 8.14 26.58
C GLY A 30 -27.62 8.03 25.78
N ALA A 31 -27.53 8.37 24.49
CA ALA A 31 -27.86 9.64 23.83
C ALA A 31 -27.03 10.84 24.29
N ASP A 32 -25.99 10.63 25.12
CA ASP A 32 -25.17 11.73 25.64
C ASP A 32 -23.80 11.26 26.16
N THR A 33 -23.14 10.35 25.45
CA THR A 33 -21.67 10.43 25.36
C THR A 33 -21.35 11.20 24.08
N GLU A 34 -21.69 12.50 24.08
CA GLU A 34 -21.00 13.49 23.24
C GLU A 34 -19.52 13.48 23.66
N SER A 35 -18.78 12.46 23.26
CA SER A 35 -17.36 12.66 23.04
C SER A 35 -17.30 13.75 22.00
N LYS A 36 -16.89 14.95 22.43
CA LYS A 36 -16.50 16.06 21.57
C LYS A 36 -15.35 15.61 20.68
N THR A 37 -15.63 14.73 19.72
CA THR A 37 -14.84 14.60 18.53
C THR A 37 -14.98 15.97 17.86
N LEU A 38 -13.86 16.65 17.62
CA LEU A 38 -13.84 17.83 16.74
C LEU A 38 -14.76 17.48 15.56
N GLY A 39 -15.73 18.34 15.24
CA GLY A 39 -16.90 18.07 14.37
C GLY A 39 -16.60 17.65 12.92
N PHE A 40 -15.79 16.62 12.76
CA PHE A 40 -15.34 16.01 11.53
C PHE A 40 -16.03 14.64 11.41
N PRO A 41 -16.47 14.27 10.19
CA PRO A 41 -17.04 12.95 9.96
C PRO A 41 -16.02 11.85 10.29
N PRO A 42 -16.43 10.72 10.89
CA PRO A 42 -15.52 9.65 11.35
C PRO A 42 -14.66 9.08 10.21
N MET A 43 -15.17 9.09 8.98
CA MET A 43 -14.40 8.72 7.78
C MET A 43 -13.17 9.61 7.60
N LEU A 44 -13.31 10.92 7.77
CA LEU A 44 -12.21 11.87 7.63
C LEU A 44 -11.16 11.68 8.73
N VAL A 45 -11.60 11.39 9.96
CA VAL A 45 -10.69 11.06 11.07
C VAL A 45 -9.91 9.79 10.76
N SER A 46 -10.55 8.75 10.20
CA SER A 46 -9.87 7.49 9.84
C SER A 46 -8.85 7.66 8.70
N VAL A 47 -9.16 8.48 7.71
CA VAL A 47 -8.21 8.81 6.63
C VAL A 47 -7.06 9.66 7.18
N ALA A 48 -7.34 10.64 8.03
CA ALA A 48 -6.33 11.48 8.65
C ALA A 48 -5.36 10.67 9.54
N THR A 49 -5.86 9.69 10.29
CA THR A 49 -5.00 8.80 11.08
C THR A 49 -4.16 7.91 10.17
N LEU A 50 -4.72 7.33 9.10
CA LEU A 50 -3.95 6.57 8.11
C LEU A 50 -2.83 7.42 7.48
N VAL A 51 -3.15 8.63 7.03
CA VAL A 51 -2.18 9.57 6.46
C VAL A 51 -1.10 9.95 7.49
N SER A 52 -1.48 10.10 8.76
CA SER A 52 -0.51 10.37 9.84
C SER A 52 0.48 9.21 10.01
N TRP A 53 0.03 7.96 9.91
CA TRP A 53 0.92 6.79 9.92
C TRP A 53 1.80 6.70 8.67
N LEU A 54 1.31 7.06 7.48
CA LEU A 54 2.15 7.15 6.27
C LEU A 54 3.20 8.27 6.39
N HIS A 55 2.84 9.39 7.04
CA HIS A 55 3.78 10.46 7.35
C HIS A 55 4.84 9.97 8.34
N LEU A 56 4.50 9.08 9.28
CA LEU A 56 5.46 8.46 10.20
C LEU A 56 6.59 7.73 9.44
N ILE A 57 6.26 7.02 8.36
CA ILE A 57 7.24 6.34 7.49
C ILE A 57 8.22 7.34 6.86
N SER A 58 7.79 8.57 6.58
CA SER A 58 8.66 9.61 6.03
C SER A 58 9.76 10.03 7.02
N PHE A 59 9.55 9.92 8.33
CA PHE A 59 10.59 10.21 9.33
C PHE A 59 11.73 9.18 9.32
N LEU A 60 11.45 7.95 8.89
CA LEU A 60 12.48 6.91 8.74
C LEU A 60 13.50 7.26 7.64
N ARG A 61 13.26 8.29 6.83
CA ARG A 61 14.22 8.83 5.86
C ARG A 61 15.48 9.37 6.52
N GLY A 62 15.42 9.75 7.80
CA GLY A 62 16.55 10.29 8.56
C GLY A 62 17.57 9.25 9.03
N PHE A 63 17.28 7.96 8.96
CA PHE A 63 18.22 6.91 9.33
C PHE A 63 18.92 6.33 8.10
N ASP A 64 20.24 6.23 8.15
CA ASP A 64 21.07 5.80 7.01
C ASP A 64 20.63 4.44 6.43
N GLY A 65 20.26 3.49 7.29
CA GLY A 65 19.82 2.14 6.88
C GLY A 65 18.46 2.09 6.17
N THR A 66 17.50 2.92 6.56
CA THR A 66 16.12 2.92 6.00
C THR A 66 15.91 3.95 4.90
N SER A 67 16.79 4.95 4.82
CA SER A 67 16.70 6.05 3.83
C SER A 67 16.71 5.55 2.39
N ALA A 68 17.51 4.51 2.07
CA ALA A 68 17.58 3.92 0.74
C ALA A 68 16.26 3.23 0.35
N LEU A 69 15.69 2.43 1.26
CA LEU A 69 14.42 1.74 1.05
C LEU A 69 13.27 2.72 0.79
N ILE A 70 13.21 3.80 1.56
CA ILE A 70 12.14 4.80 1.45
C ILE A 70 12.27 5.59 0.14
N ARG A 71 13.49 5.94 -0.28
CA ARG A 71 13.73 6.58 -1.58
C ARG A 71 13.29 5.68 -2.75
N MET A 72 13.50 4.36 -2.64
CA MET A 72 13.01 3.40 -3.63
C MET A 72 11.48 3.35 -3.68
N VAL A 73 10.82 3.24 -2.52
CA VAL A 73 9.35 3.20 -2.43
C VAL A 73 8.72 4.50 -2.95
N GLU A 74 9.28 5.67 -2.66
CA GLU A 74 8.77 6.96 -3.15
C GLU A 74 8.85 7.06 -4.68
N GLU A 75 9.97 6.64 -5.26
CA GLU A 75 10.15 6.65 -6.72
C GLU A 75 9.16 5.70 -7.41
N ILE A 76 9.08 4.47 -6.89
CA ILE A 76 8.13 3.44 -7.34
C ILE A 76 6.68 3.94 -7.29
N ALA A 77 6.27 4.55 -6.18
CA ALA A 77 4.91 5.05 -6.01
C ALA A 77 4.59 6.13 -7.07
N ARG A 78 5.56 7.00 -7.37
CA ARG A 78 5.42 8.05 -8.38
C ARG A 78 5.33 7.48 -9.80
N GLU A 79 6.08 6.44 -10.11
CA GLU A 79 6.11 5.83 -11.44
C GLU A 79 4.95 4.88 -11.72
N SER A 80 4.33 4.31 -10.68
CA SER A 80 3.13 3.47 -10.84
C SER A 80 1.87 4.24 -11.27
N GLY A 81 1.86 5.58 -11.23
CA GLY A 81 0.68 6.40 -11.52
C GLY A 81 0.04 6.16 -12.90
N PRO A 82 0.79 6.23 -14.01
CA PRO A 82 0.27 5.91 -15.35
C PRO A 82 -0.27 4.48 -15.46
N PHE A 83 0.35 3.51 -14.76
CA PHE A 83 -0.14 2.15 -14.71
C PHE A 83 -1.52 2.05 -14.02
N VAL A 84 -1.69 2.72 -12.87
CA VAL A 84 -2.98 2.77 -12.16
C VAL A 84 -4.07 3.40 -13.04
N LEU A 85 -3.74 4.40 -13.86
CA LEU A 85 -4.69 5.00 -14.81
C LEU A 85 -5.17 3.98 -15.86
N ILE A 86 -4.24 3.20 -16.44
CA ILE A 86 -4.57 2.15 -17.41
C ILE A 86 -5.41 1.05 -16.75
N LEU A 87 -5.10 0.69 -15.51
CA LEU A 87 -5.87 -0.26 -14.71
C LEU A 87 -7.30 0.22 -14.49
N LEU A 88 -7.49 1.48 -14.08
CA LEU A 88 -8.82 2.08 -13.89
C LEU A 88 -9.62 2.11 -15.20
N LEU A 89 -8.98 2.48 -16.31
CA LEU A 89 -9.62 2.46 -17.63
C LEU A 89 -10.07 1.04 -18.02
N THR A 90 -9.26 0.04 -17.70
CA THR A 90 -9.57 -1.38 -17.95
C THR A 90 -10.76 -1.84 -17.09
N ILE A 91 -10.80 -1.46 -15.81
CA ILE A 91 -11.92 -1.77 -14.89
C ILE A 91 -13.22 -1.13 -15.40
N VAL A 92 -13.18 0.15 -15.78
CA VAL A 92 -14.36 0.85 -16.32
C VAL A 92 -14.79 0.26 -17.66
N GLY A 93 -13.85 -0.07 -18.55
CA GLY A 93 -14.14 -0.67 -19.86
C GLY A 93 -14.78 -2.04 -19.75
N LEU A 94 -14.24 -2.91 -18.88
CA LEU A 94 -14.84 -4.21 -18.57
C LEU A 94 -16.19 -4.06 -17.86
N GLY A 95 -16.31 -3.11 -16.94
CA GLY A 95 -17.56 -2.81 -16.23
C GLY A 95 -18.67 -2.37 -17.19
N HIS A 96 -18.35 -1.48 -18.14
CA HIS A 96 -19.26 -1.07 -19.20
C HIS A 96 -19.58 -2.23 -20.17
N ALA A 97 -18.62 -3.09 -20.48
CA ALA A 97 -18.91 -4.30 -21.26
C ALA A 97 -19.91 -5.21 -20.53
N LEU A 98 -19.84 -5.32 -19.20
CA LEU A 98 -20.80 -6.09 -18.40
C LEU A 98 -22.20 -5.47 -18.35
N THR A 99 -22.36 -4.16 -18.43
CA THR A 99 -23.70 -3.55 -18.43
C THR A 99 -24.48 -3.84 -19.72
N ILE A 100 -23.80 -4.00 -20.86
CA ILE A 100 -24.42 -4.36 -22.16
C ILE A 100 -24.94 -5.80 -22.15
N VAL A 101 -24.30 -6.59 -21.31
CA VAL A 101 -24.26 -8.05 -21.32
C VAL A 101 -25.25 -8.59 -20.31
N SER A 102 -25.31 -7.95 -19.14
CA SER A 102 -26.24 -8.28 -18.07
C SER A 102 -27.68 -7.96 -18.53
N PRO A 103 -28.61 -8.94 -18.44
CA PRO A 103 -30.02 -8.71 -18.72
C PRO A 103 -30.72 -7.86 -17.64
N GLY A 104 -30.07 -7.59 -16.50
CA GLY A 104 -30.54 -6.64 -15.50
C GLY A 104 -29.95 -5.24 -15.71
N ASP A 105 -30.71 -4.21 -15.35
CA ASP A 105 -30.32 -2.79 -15.35
C ASP A 105 -29.15 -2.54 -14.39
N LEU A 106 -27.95 -2.93 -14.80
CA LEU A 106 -26.73 -2.72 -14.04
C LEU A 106 -26.18 -1.35 -14.38
N THR A 107 -25.95 -0.53 -13.35
CA THR A 107 -25.28 0.76 -13.56
C THR A 107 -23.81 0.55 -13.89
N LEU A 108 -23.19 1.53 -14.56
CA LEU A 108 -21.75 1.50 -14.84
C LEU A 108 -20.91 1.36 -13.56
N PHE A 109 -21.34 1.97 -12.47
CA PHE A 109 -20.66 1.87 -11.18
C PHE A 109 -20.71 0.46 -10.60
N GLU A 110 -21.88 -0.20 -10.66
CA GLU A 110 -22.03 -1.59 -10.21
C GLU A 110 -21.21 -2.55 -11.07
N GLY A 111 -21.22 -2.38 -12.40
CA GLY A 111 -20.39 -3.16 -13.32
C GLY A 111 -18.90 -3.01 -13.03
N ALA A 112 -18.42 -1.78 -12.83
CA ALA A 112 -17.04 -1.52 -12.45
C ALA A 112 -16.68 -2.11 -11.08
N ASN A 113 -17.59 -2.02 -10.10
CA ASN A 113 -17.38 -2.58 -8.76
C ASN A 113 -17.26 -4.11 -8.78
N LEU A 114 -18.06 -4.80 -9.60
CA LEU A 114 -17.98 -6.25 -9.78
C LEU A 114 -16.66 -6.68 -10.42
N VAL A 115 -16.20 -5.95 -11.44
CA VAL A 115 -14.88 -6.20 -12.05
C VAL A 115 -13.76 -5.93 -11.06
N PHE A 116 -13.85 -4.87 -10.27
CA PHE A 116 -12.87 -4.56 -9.24
C PHE A 116 -12.81 -5.66 -8.18
N HIS A 117 -13.96 -6.09 -7.65
CA HIS A 117 -14.03 -7.15 -6.67
C HIS A 117 -13.48 -8.47 -7.24
N HIS A 118 -13.76 -8.76 -8.50
CA HIS A 118 -13.18 -9.89 -9.22
C HIS A 118 -11.65 -9.84 -9.28
N ILE A 119 -11.07 -8.75 -9.81
CA ILE A 119 -9.61 -8.64 -9.95
C ILE A 119 -8.90 -8.73 -8.59
N TRP A 120 -9.51 -8.19 -7.53
CA TRP A 120 -8.88 -8.10 -6.21
C TRP A 120 -9.06 -9.34 -5.33
N THR A 121 -10.25 -9.95 -5.31
CA THR A 121 -10.59 -11.07 -4.40
C THR A 121 -10.78 -12.39 -5.12
N GLY A 122 -10.94 -12.38 -6.44
CA GLY A 122 -11.33 -13.54 -7.24
C GLY A 122 -12.79 -13.97 -7.06
N GLU A 123 -13.59 -13.25 -6.26
CA GLU A 123 -14.95 -13.67 -5.89
C GLU A 123 -16.06 -12.99 -6.69
N GLY A 124 -15.75 -12.04 -7.58
CA GLY A 124 -16.76 -11.23 -8.28
C GLY A 124 -17.76 -12.00 -9.14
N LEU A 125 -17.53 -13.28 -9.44
CA LEU A 125 -18.51 -14.13 -10.13
C LEU A 125 -19.67 -14.58 -9.23
N LYS A 126 -19.47 -14.63 -7.90
CA LYS A 126 -20.48 -15.11 -6.95
C LYS A 126 -21.65 -14.14 -6.82
N ASP A 127 -21.37 -12.83 -6.86
CA ASP A 127 -22.39 -11.78 -6.76
C ASP A 127 -23.14 -11.53 -8.07
N VAL A 128 -22.55 -11.95 -9.19
CA VAL A 128 -23.21 -12.06 -10.50
C VAL A 128 -23.84 -13.45 -10.69
N GLY A 129 -23.66 -14.33 -9.69
CA GLY A 129 -24.11 -15.71 -9.67
C GLY A 129 -25.64 -15.84 -9.68
N PRO A 130 -26.16 -17.08 -9.61
CA PRO A 130 -27.47 -17.46 -10.14
C PRO A 130 -28.64 -16.59 -9.66
N THR A 131 -28.59 -15.92 -8.52
CA THR A 131 -29.70 -15.06 -8.04
C THR A 131 -30.18 -13.97 -9.01
N ARG A 132 -29.41 -13.54 -10.02
CA ARG A 132 -29.92 -12.63 -11.08
C ARG A 132 -30.19 -13.30 -12.44
N PHE A 133 -29.73 -14.54 -12.65
CA PHE A 133 -29.91 -15.31 -13.88
C PHE A 133 -30.77 -16.59 -13.71
N ASN A 134 -31.17 -16.91 -12.48
CA ASN A 134 -31.84 -18.15 -12.04
C ASN A 134 -33.25 -17.88 -11.48
N ASP A 135 -33.69 -16.61 -11.41
CA ASP A 135 -35.10 -16.30 -11.19
C ASP A 135 -35.96 -16.67 -12.43
N SER A 136 -35.33 -16.92 -13.58
CA SER A 136 -35.86 -17.77 -14.62
C SER A 136 -35.41 -19.21 -14.37
N GLN A 137 -36.37 -20.06 -14.08
CA GLN A 137 -36.27 -21.50 -13.89
C GLN A 137 -35.79 -22.23 -15.17
N GLU A 138 -34.60 -21.92 -15.67
CA GLU A 138 -33.88 -22.69 -16.69
C GLU A 138 -32.39 -22.70 -16.32
N VAL A 139 -31.93 -23.86 -15.85
CA VAL A 139 -30.59 -24.13 -15.34
C VAL A 139 -29.53 -24.20 -16.45
N ASP A 140 -29.85 -23.87 -17.69
CA ASP A 140 -28.94 -24.11 -18.82
C ASP A 140 -28.59 -22.83 -19.58
N SER A 141 -27.29 -22.59 -19.70
CA SER A 141 -26.62 -21.50 -20.40
C SER A 141 -26.60 -20.12 -19.72
N GLN A 142 -25.69 -19.96 -18.76
CA GLN A 142 -24.95 -18.70 -18.67
C GLN A 142 -24.46 -18.36 -20.09
N PRO A 143 -24.73 -17.16 -20.64
CA PRO A 143 -24.35 -16.86 -22.01
C PRO A 143 -22.85 -17.06 -22.17
N LEU A 144 -22.42 -17.86 -23.16
CA LEU A 144 -21.00 -18.16 -23.37
C LEU A 144 -20.15 -16.88 -23.46
N TRP A 145 -20.74 -15.79 -23.98
CA TRP A 145 -20.07 -14.50 -24.07
C TRP A 145 -19.75 -13.90 -22.67
N THR A 146 -20.55 -14.14 -21.62
CA THR A 146 -20.31 -13.62 -20.26
C THR A 146 -19.09 -14.27 -19.66
N VAL A 147 -19.00 -15.59 -19.81
CA VAL A 147 -17.89 -16.40 -19.34
C VAL A 147 -16.59 -16.00 -20.06
N ASN A 148 -16.64 -15.79 -21.37
CA ASN A 148 -15.49 -15.34 -22.16
C ASN A 148 -15.01 -13.94 -21.74
N LEU A 149 -15.92 -12.98 -21.56
CA LEU A 149 -15.58 -11.63 -21.08
C LEU A 149 -14.89 -11.68 -19.72
N TRP A 150 -15.30 -12.61 -18.85
CA TRP A 150 -14.73 -12.80 -17.53
C TRP A 150 -13.30 -13.38 -17.58
N TYR A 151 -13.07 -14.39 -18.43
CA TYR A 151 -11.72 -14.90 -18.69
C TYR A 151 -10.79 -13.82 -19.28
N CYS A 152 -11.31 -12.99 -20.20
CA CYS A 152 -10.58 -11.83 -20.71
C CYS A 152 -10.25 -10.83 -19.60
N GLY A 153 -11.17 -10.57 -18.67
CA GLY A 153 -10.93 -9.70 -17.52
C GLY A 153 -9.83 -10.21 -16.59
N THR A 154 -9.80 -11.52 -16.29
CA THR A 154 -8.73 -12.14 -15.50
C THR A 154 -7.39 -12.11 -16.22
N LEU A 155 -7.38 -12.38 -17.52
CA LEU A 155 -6.15 -12.40 -18.32
C LEU A 155 -5.58 -10.99 -18.51
N LEU A 156 -6.41 -10.02 -18.89
CA LEU A 156 -5.98 -8.64 -19.08
C LEU A 156 -5.68 -7.96 -17.74
N GLY A 157 -6.63 -7.91 -16.81
CA GLY A 157 -6.52 -7.18 -15.56
C GLY A 157 -5.67 -7.88 -14.49
N GLY A 158 -5.70 -9.21 -14.43
CA GLY A 158 -4.89 -9.97 -13.48
C GLY A 158 -3.52 -10.30 -14.03
N VAL A 159 -3.46 -11.10 -15.10
CA VAL A 159 -2.18 -11.66 -15.59
C VAL A 159 -1.32 -10.61 -16.28
N LEU A 160 -1.86 -9.89 -17.26
CA LEU A 160 -1.07 -8.94 -18.06
C LEU A 160 -0.71 -7.68 -17.27
N MET A 161 -1.67 -7.08 -16.56
CA MET A 161 -1.38 -5.88 -15.77
C MET A 161 -0.42 -6.17 -14.59
N LEU A 162 -0.56 -7.30 -13.89
CA LEU A 162 0.37 -7.63 -12.80
C LEU A 162 1.79 -7.86 -13.33
N ASN A 163 1.93 -8.57 -14.46
CA ASN A 163 3.23 -8.80 -15.07
C ASN A 163 3.86 -7.50 -15.61
N LEU A 164 3.06 -6.59 -16.16
CA LEU A 164 3.52 -5.27 -16.59
C LEU A 164 3.97 -4.41 -15.39
N LEU A 165 3.25 -4.47 -14.27
CA LEU A 165 3.62 -3.77 -13.05
C LEU A 165 4.95 -4.28 -12.51
N ILE A 166 5.14 -5.61 -12.43
CA ILE A 166 6.39 -6.19 -11.96
C ILE A 166 7.56 -5.78 -12.86
N ALA A 167 7.37 -5.81 -14.19
CA ALA A 167 8.39 -5.38 -15.14
C ALA A 167 8.78 -3.92 -14.93
N LEU A 168 7.79 -3.01 -14.83
CA LEU A 168 8.03 -1.59 -14.59
C LEU A 168 8.77 -1.36 -13.25
N MET A 169 8.38 -2.08 -12.20
CA MET A 169 8.97 -1.95 -10.87
C MET A 169 10.41 -2.46 -10.82
N SER A 170 10.73 -3.50 -11.60
CA SER A 170 12.10 -4.01 -11.74
C SER A 170 13.02 -2.97 -12.35
N ASP A 171 12.59 -2.33 -13.45
CA ASP A 171 13.36 -1.27 -14.12
C ASP A 171 13.57 -0.05 -13.21
N THR A 172 12.53 0.36 -12.48
CA THR A 172 12.63 1.45 -11.50
C THR A 172 13.61 1.10 -10.38
N PHE A 173 13.54 -0.12 -9.85
CA PHE A 173 14.41 -0.58 -8.78
C PHE A 173 15.88 -0.53 -9.19
N GLU A 174 16.22 -1.10 -10.35
CA GLU A 174 17.59 -1.09 -10.88
C GLU A 174 18.10 0.33 -11.09
N ARG A 175 17.28 1.22 -11.68
CA ARG A 175 17.65 2.62 -11.94
C ARG A 175 17.85 3.43 -10.65
N VAL A 176 17.07 3.14 -9.60
CA VAL A 176 17.25 3.80 -8.29
C VAL A 176 18.51 3.28 -7.61
N GLN A 177 18.77 1.97 -7.70
CA GLN A 177 19.96 1.36 -7.13
C GLN A 177 21.25 1.86 -7.79
N GLU A 178 21.27 1.95 -9.13
CA GLU A 178 22.41 2.49 -9.89
C GLU A 178 22.73 3.94 -9.48
N LYS A 179 21.71 4.74 -9.17
CA LYS A 179 21.86 6.15 -8.76
C LYS A 179 22.07 6.32 -7.25
N ALA A 180 21.91 5.27 -6.45
CA ALA A 180 22.00 5.37 -4.99
C ALA A 180 23.41 5.72 -4.54
N ASP A 181 24.42 5.04 -5.08
CA ASP A 181 25.83 5.28 -4.74
C ASP A 181 26.31 6.66 -5.20
N ALA A 182 25.91 7.06 -6.42
CA ALA A 182 26.21 8.40 -6.94
C ALA A 182 25.55 9.51 -6.10
N LYS A 183 24.28 9.33 -5.69
CA LYS A 183 23.58 10.27 -4.79
C LYS A 183 24.23 10.30 -3.41
N ARG A 184 24.64 9.15 -2.86
CA ARG A 184 25.32 9.06 -1.57
C ARG A 184 26.65 9.82 -1.61
N ASN A 185 27.48 9.57 -2.62
CA ASN A 185 28.77 10.25 -2.75
C ASN A 185 28.59 11.76 -2.95
N LYS A 186 27.55 12.18 -3.68
CA LYS A 186 27.19 13.60 -3.81
C LYS A 186 26.72 14.22 -2.49
N GLU A 187 25.96 13.50 -1.68
CA GLU A 187 25.54 13.95 -0.35
C GLU A 187 26.74 14.06 0.59
N LEU A 188 27.64 13.08 0.60
CA LEU A 188 28.89 13.12 1.36
C LEU A 188 29.78 14.30 0.95
N ALA A 189 29.97 14.53 -0.36
CA ALA A 189 30.74 15.67 -0.85
C ALA A 189 30.13 17.02 -0.45
N LYS A 190 28.79 17.13 -0.44
CA LYS A 190 28.09 18.35 0.02
C LYS A 190 28.29 18.58 1.52
N ILE A 191 28.19 17.52 2.33
CA ILE A 191 28.42 17.61 3.78
C ILE A 191 29.88 17.99 4.04
N LEU A 192 30.83 17.33 3.37
CA LEU A 192 32.25 17.64 3.49
C LEU A 192 32.52 19.11 3.17
N PHE A 193 32.02 19.61 2.04
CA PHE A 193 32.17 21.02 1.67
C PHE A 193 31.57 21.99 2.70
N ALA A 194 30.38 21.68 3.22
CA ALA A 194 29.74 22.50 4.25
C ALA A 194 30.57 22.51 5.55
N VAL A 195 31.12 21.36 5.95
CA VAL A 195 31.98 21.23 7.13
C VAL A 195 33.28 21.99 6.91
N THR A 196 33.94 21.84 5.76
CA THR A 196 35.19 22.57 5.44
C THR A 196 35.01 24.09 5.57
N HIS A 197 33.87 24.64 5.18
CA HIS A 197 33.62 26.08 5.31
C HIS A 197 33.36 26.55 6.75
N LEU A 198 32.90 25.64 7.62
CA LEU A 198 32.60 25.94 9.03
C LEU A 198 33.81 25.74 9.96
N VAL A 199 34.84 25.02 9.50
CA VAL A 199 36.03 24.71 10.29
C VAL A 199 37.06 25.85 10.17
N PRO A 200 37.61 26.36 11.29
CA PRO A 200 38.67 27.37 11.26
C PRO A 200 39.95 26.85 10.58
N GLU A 201 40.62 27.70 9.77
CA GLU A 201 41.82 27.34 8.98
C GLU A 201 42.93 26.64 9.78
N ARG A 202 43.03 26.91 11.08
CA ARG A 202 44.03 26.28 11.96
C ARG A 202 43.83 24.77 12.11
N VAL A 203 42.59 24.30 12.11
CA VAL A 203 42.25 22.87 12.24
C VAL A 203 42.36 22.19 10.87
N LEU A 204 41.99 22.89 9.80
CA LEU A 204 42.15 22.43 8.42
C LEU A 204 43.63 22.16 8.08
N ASN A 205 44.54 23.07 8.42
CA ASN A 205 45.98 22.88 8.19
C ASN A 205 46.58 21.70 8.97
N VAL A 206 45.97 21.28 10.09
CA VAL A 206 46.40 20.08 10.84
C VAL A 206 45.85 18.81 10.20
N LEU A 207 44.61 18.83 9.67
CA LEU A 207 44.05 17.69 8.92
C LEU A 207 44.74 17.49 7.56
N ASP A 208 45.02 18.57 6.82
CA ASP A 208 45.71 18.51 5.53
C ASP A 208 47.18 18.06 5.69
N ALA A 209 47.81 18.35 6.82
CA ALA A 209 49.16 17.88 7.11
C ALA A 209 49.24 16.35 7.31
N ASP A 210 48.13 15.71 7.68
CA ASP A 210 48.02 14.25 7.85
C ASP A 210 47.57 13.57 6.53
N ALA A 211 46.89 14.31 5.66
CA ALA A 211 46.44 13.84 4.35
C ALA A 211 47.54 14.04 3.28
N GLY A 212 48.55 13.17 3.28
CA GLY A 212 49.63 13.17 2.29
C GLY A 212 49.17 12.81 0.88
N TYR A 213 48.58 13.76 0.14
CA TYR A 213 48.23 13.55 -1.27
C TYR A 213 49.42 13.82 -2.19
N LEU A 214 49.90 12.77 -2.86
CA LEU A 214 50.94 12.88 -3.88
C LEU A 214 50.30 13.19 -5.25
N HIS A 215 50.30 14.46 -5.64
CA HIS A 215 49.85 14.87 -6.97
C HIS A 215 50.96 14.59 -8.01
N ILE A 216 50.88 13.46 -8.72
CA ILE A 216 51.74 13.19 -9.88
C ILE A 216 51.00 13.60 -11.16
N SER A 217 51.35 14.76 -11.70
CA SER A 217 50.98 15.13 -13.07
C SER A 217 52.14 14.76 -14.01
N SER A 218 51.90 13.85 -14.94
CA SER A 218 52.81 13.59 -16.06
C SER A 218 52.24 14.23 -17.33
N GLU A 219 52.95 15.21 -17.87
CA GLU A 219 52.65 15.77 -19.18
C GLU A 219 53.22 14.83 -20.25
N GLN A 220 52.36 14.08 -20.93
CA GLN A 220 52.78 13.23 -22.03
C GLN A 220 52.83 14.07 -23.31
N GLY A 221 53.94 14.78 -23.51
CA GLY A 221 54.20 15.52 -24.75
C GLY A 221 54.49 14.57 -25.90
N VAL A 222 53.49 14.26 -26.74
CA VAL A 222 53.71 13.78 -28.11
C VAL A 222 52.62 14.30 -29.05
N GLY A 223 52.98 15.25 -29.92
CA GLY A 223 52.30 15.49 -31.20
C GLY A 223 51.27 16.63 -31.23
N GLU A 224 51.47 17.52 -32.20
CA GLU A 224 50.88 18.86 -32.40
C GLU A 224 49.34 18.93 -32.59
N TYR A 225 48.60 17.82 -32.53
CA TYR A 225 47.13 17.84 -32.59
C TYR A 225 46.56 16.64 -31.83
N SER A 226 46.33 16.76 -30.53
CA SER A 226 45.49 15.81 -29.79
C SER A 226 44.96 16.43 -28.50
N ALA A 227 43.63 16.36 -28.34
CA ALA A 227 42.90 16.85 -27.19
C ALA A 227 43.52 16.34 -25.88
N CYS A 228 43.70 17.23 -24.90
CA CYS A 228 44.15 16.92 -23.55
C CYS A 228 43.21 15.89 -22.91
N ARG A 229 43.52 14.61 -23.05
CA ARG A 229 42.84 13.53 -22.34
C ARG A 229 43.45 13.44 -20.96
N TRP A 230 42.74 14.00 -19.99
CA TRP A 230 43.12 13.89 -18.58
C TRP A 230 42.97 12.43 -18.13
N ILE A 231 44.06 11.84 -17.63
CA ILE A 231 44.06 10.54 -16.94
C ILE A 231 44.68 10.80 -15.58
N GLY A 232 43.86 11.17 -14.60
CA GLY A 232 44.30 11.22 -13.21
C GLY A 232 43.95 9.93 -12.50
N PHE A 233 44.89 9.42 -11.71
CA PHE A 233 44.67 8.31 -10.80
C PHE A 233 44.59 8.85 -9.38
N PHE A 234 43.53 8.51 -8.65
CA PHE A 234 43.41 8.80 -7.22
C PHE A 234 43.78 7.54 -6.45
N GLY A 235 44.81 7.63 -5.61
CA GLY A 235 45.21 6.55 -4.69
C GLY A 235 45.72 7.15 -3.39
N GLU A 236 45.33 6.54 -2.27
CA GLU A 236 45.94 6.75 -0.95
C GLU A 236 47.27 5.97 -0.89
N LEU A 237 48.24 6.49 -0.12
CA LEU A 237 49.50 5.81 0.21
C LEU A 237 49.31 4.78 1.33
#